data_AF-A0A1V4MUC0-F1
#
_entry.id   AF-A0A1V4MUC0-F1
#
_cell.length_a   1.000
_cell.length_b   1.000
_cell.length_c   1.000
_cell.angle_alpha   90.00
_cell.angle_beta   90.00
_cell.angle_gamma   90.00
#
_symmetry.space_group_name_H-M   'P 1'
#
loop_
_entity.id
_entity.type
_entity.pdbx_description
1 polymer ?
#
loop_
_entity_poly.entity_id
_entity_poly.type
_entity_poly.pdbx_seq_one_letter_code
_entity_poly.pdbx_strand_id
1 'polypeptide(L)'
;MDIDVTMVGDASGGTAYISVTAEEEPSQTYPIKVWCVITEDHDIAAGTGWGGYTNMEMMWLPRAWPLGTQGQALNFTGPYPQTLSVAGDYTLDPSQHQFDNLNVTTFVQYTSGTRECLNADHMDMPDTATGVYGDEEGYSPVTLLTAGPNPSNGAVTISCGLPAGVAGTVRVFDITGRIVNSFPAGDAVETQLAESGVYFVHLSTTGGESVRRQITVIR
;
A
#
# COMPACT_ATOMS: atom_id res chain seq x y z
N MET A 1 -19.64 17.81 -4.06
CA MET A 1 -19.42 16.35 -4.22
C MET A 1 -18.22 16.02 -3.38
N ASP A 2 -18.30 14.96 -2.58
CA ASP A 2 -17.24 14.54 -1.69
C ASP A 2 -16.66 13.20 -2.16
N ILE A 3 -15.37 12.98 -1.92
CA ILE A 3 -14.65 11.76 -2.31
C ILE A 3 -13.92 11.24 -1.08
N ASP A 4 -14.13 9.97 -0.76
CA ASP A 4 -13.35 9.24 0.22
C ASP A 4 -12.67 8.05 -0.48
N VAL A 5 -11.39 7.86 -0.20
CA VAL A 5 -10.57 6.81 -0.80
C VAL A 5 -9.93 6.01 0.32
N THR A 6 -10.11 4.70 0.26
CA THR A 6 -9.43 3.75 1.13
C THR A 6 -8.75 2.71 0.26
N MET A 7 -7.47 2.45 0.49
CA MET A 7 -6.75 1.37 -0.18
C MET A 7 -6.67 0.17 0.76
N VAL A 8 -6.70 -1.03 0.20
CA VAL A 8 -6.33 -2.26 0.91
C VAL A 8 -5.34 -3.01 0.02
N GLY A 9 -4.10 -3.16 0.45
CA GLY A 9 -3.04 -3.75 -0.36
C GLY A 9 -1.64 -3.34 0.09
N ASP A 10 -0.67 -3.72 -0.72
CA ASP A 10 0.75 -3.46 -0.50
C ASP A 10 1.46 -3.01 -1.80
N ALA A 11 2.79 -3.01 -1.78
CA ALA A 11 3.62 -2.62 -2.91
C ALA A 11 3.49 -3.50 -4.16
N SER A 12 2.87 -4.68 -4.05
CA SER A 12 2.67 -5.62 -5.15
C SER A 12 1.26 -5.60 -5.72
N GLY A 13 0.27 -5.12 -4.94
CA GLY A 13 -1.10 -5.04 -5.41
C GLY A 13 -2.12 -4.85 -4.30
N GLY A 14 -3.38 -4.74 -4.71
CA GLY A 14 -4.50 -4.59 -3.80
C GLY A 14 -5.75 -4.09 -4.48
N THR A 15 -6.67 -3.54 -3.68
CA THR A 15 -7.94 -2.98 -4.12
C THR A 15 -8.08 -1.55 -3.60
N ALA A 16 -8.44 -0.63 -4.49
CA ALA A 16 -8.88 0.71 -4.12
C ALA A 16 -10.39 0.69 -3.91
N TYR A 17 -10.86 1.18 -2.76
CA TYR A 17 -12.26 1.41 -2.46
C TYR A 17 -12.52 2.92 -2.49
N ILE A 18 -13.41 3.35 -3.37
CA ILE A 18 -13.74 4.76 -3.55
C ILE A 18 -15.22 4.96 -3.23
N SER A 19 -15.50 5.94 -2.39
CA SER A 19 -16.85 6.41 -2.08
C SER A 19 -17.01 7.83 -2.60
N VAL A 20 -18.05 8.07 -3.40
CA VAL A 20 -18.36 9.40 -3.93
C VAL A 20 -19.75 9.81 -3.48
N THR A 21 -19.84 10.92 -2.75
CA THR A 21 -21.10 11.46 -2.22
C THR A 21 -21.50 12.72 -2.98
N ALA A 22 -22.68 12.70 -3.59
CA ALA A 22 -23.34 13.88 -4.11
C ALA A 22 -24.32 14.42 -3.06
N GLU A 23 -24.13 15.66 -2.60
CA GLU A 23 -25.03 16.33 -1.64
C GLU A 23 -26.31 16.86 -2.30
N GLU A 24 -26.24 17.12 -3.60
CA GLU A 24 -27.33 17.61 -4.43
C GLU A 24 -27.24 17.01 -5.84
N GLU A 25 -28.29 17.21 -6.64
CA GLU A 25 -28.30 16.79 -8.03
C GLU A 25 -27.14 17.43 -8.80
N PRO A 26 -26.34 16.66 -9.57
CA PRO A 26 -25.31 17.23 -10.40
C PRO A 26 -25.86 18.30 -11.34
N SER A 27 -25.18 19.44 -11.40
CA SER A 27 -25.63 20.63 -12.13
C SER A 27 -25.76 20.45 -13.64
N GLN A 28 -25.21 19.37 -14.19
CA GLN A 28 -25.25 19.03 -15.61
C GLN A 28 -25.68 17.57 -15.81
N THR A 29 -26.33 17.29 -16.93
CA THR A 29 -26.82 15.95 -17.29
C THR A 29 -25.77 15.08 -17.99
N TYR A 30 -24.52 15.56 -18.10
CA TYR A 30 -23.46 14.80 -18.75
C TYR A 30 -23.02 13.61 -17.88
N PRO A 31 -22.57 12.50 -18.50
CA PRO A 31 -22.12 11.35 -17.74
C PRO A 31 -20.89 11.68 -16.90
N ILE A 32 -20.97 11.34 -15.62
CA ILE A 32 -19.91 11.51 -14.64
C ILE A 32 -19.15 10.20 -14.51
N LYS A 33 -17.83 10.29 -14.43
CA LYS A 33 -16.97 9.14 -14.12
C LYS A 33 -16.02 9.48 -13.00
N VAL A 34 -15.58 8.44 -12.30
CA VAL A 34 -14.49 8.48 -11.33
C VAL A 34 -13.29 7.72 -11.86
N TRP A 35 -12.11 8.26 -11.64
CA TRP A 35 -10.84 7.61 -11.87
C TRP A 35 -10.07 7.54 -10.56
N CYS A 36 -9.33 6.47 -10.38
CA CYS A 36 -8.31 6.32 -9.36
C CYS A 36 -7.03 5.93 -10.07
N VAL A 37 -5.94 6.62 -9.76
CA VAL A 37 -4.64 6.45 -10.39
C VAL A 37 -3.60 6.34 -9.30
N ILE A 38 -2.83 5.26 -9.33
CA ILE A 38 -1.61 5.17 -8.53
C ILE A 38 -0.51 5.84 -9.33
N THR A 39 0.12 6.84 -8.74
CA THR A 39 1.19 7.65 -9.32
C THR A 39 2.48 7.46 -8.56
N GLU A 40 3.62 7.49 -9.24
CA GLU A 40 4.95 7.40 -8.64
C GLU A 40 5.72 8.71 -8.80
N ASP A 41 6.35 9.14 -7.71
CA ASP A 41 7.28 10.26 -7.65
C ASP A 41 8.73 9.79 -7.74
N HIS A 42 9.64 10.73 -7.99
CA HIS A 42 11.09 10.50 -7.96
C HIS A 42 11.61 9.41 -8.93
N ASP A 43 10.82 9.03 -9.95
CA ASP A 43 11.27 8.07 -10.97
C ASP A 43 12.28 8.74 -11.91
N ILE A 44 13.31 8.00 -12.29
CA ILE A 44 14.32 8.48 -13.22
C ILE A 44 13.91 8.06 -14.63
N ALA A 45 13.70 9.05 -15.50
CA ALA A 45 13.38 8.85 -16.90
C ALA A 45 14.54 8.16 -17.66
N ALA A 46 14.58 6.84 -17.59
CA ALA A 46 15.61 6.01 -18.21
C ALA A 46 15.31 5.80 -19.71
N GLY A 47 16.35 5.87 -20.53
CA GLY A 47 16.27 5.63 -21.97
C GLY A 47 15.81 6.83 -22.80
N THR A 48 15.64 6.62 -24.11
CA THR A 48 15.43 7.68 -25.11
C THR A 48 13.95 7.98 -25.40
N GLY A 49 13.02 7.23 -24.81
CA GLY A 49 11.57 7.38 -25.04
C GLY A 49 10.95 8.63 -24.42
N TRP A 50 11.70 9.33 -23.56
CA TRP A 50 11.23 10.47 -22.77
C TRP A 50 11.36 11.82 -23.47
N GLY A 51 11.41 11.88 -24.80
CA GLY A 51 11.30 13.15 -25.53
C GLY A 51 12.32 14.25 -25.16
N GLY A 52 13.49 13.88 -24.65
CA GLY A 52 14.55 14.82 -24.19
C GLY A 52 14.70 14.94 -22.67
N TYR A 53 13.81 14.32 -21.88
CA TYR A 53 13.88 14.28 -20.42
C TYR A 53 14.74 13.11 -19.89
N THR A 54 15.60 12.51 -20.71
CA THR A 54 16.44 11.37 -20.31
C THR A 54 17.32 11.75 -19.11
N ASN A 55 17.33 10.88 -18.09
CA ASN A 55 18.01 11.06 -16.81
C ASN A 55 17.51 12.25 -15.96
N MET A 56 16.31 12.75 -16.25
CA MET A 56 15.62 13.68 -15.37
C MET A 56 14.70 12.94 -14.42
N GLU A 57 14.51 13.53 -13.27
CA GLU A 57 13.56 13.08 -12.26
C GLU A 57 12.14 13.49 -12.64
N MET A 58 11.23 12.53 -12.59
CA MET A 58 9.83 12.68 -12.95
C MET A 58 8.96 12.63 -11.70
N MET A 59 7.84 13.35 -11.73
CA MET A 59 6.85 13.39 -10.65
C MET A 59 5.50 12.93 -11.19
N TRP A 60 4.70 12.28 -10.33
CA TRP A 60 3.32 11.89 -10.59
C TRP A 60 3.12 10.99 -11.83
N LEU A 61 4.03 10.05 -12.08
CA LEU A 61 3.91 9.13 -13.20
C LEU A 61 2.83 8.07 -12.95
N PRO A 62 1.81 7.92 -13.81
CA PRO A 62 0.79 6.89 -13.64
C PRO A 62 1.39 5.48 -13.75
N ARG A 63 1.18 4.65 -12.73
CA ARG A 63 1.63 3.25 -12.68
C ARG A 63 0.49 2.25 -12.80
N ALA A 64 -0.61 2.51 -12.12
CA ALA A 64 -1.78 1.64 -12.16
C ALA A 64 -3.07 2.44 -12.15
N TRP A 65 -4.11 1.83 -12.71
CA TRP A 65 -5.45 2.40 -12.83
C TRP A 65 -6.44 1.40 -12.25
N PRO A 66 -6.68 1.39 -10.92
CA PRO A 66 -7.62 0.47 -10.28
C PRO A 66 -8.99 0.37 -10.96
N LEU A 67 -9.52 1.50 -11.45
CA LEU A 67 -10.81 1.58 -12.15
C LEU A 67 -10.68 1.53 -13.69
N GLY A 68 -9.51 1.13 -14.19
CA GLY A 68 -9.13 1.18 -15.60
C GLY A 68 -8.86 2.59 -16.11
N THR A 69 -8.16 2.69 -17.25
CA THR A 69 -7.79 3.97 -17.88
C THR A 69 -9.00 4.78 -18.36
N GLN A 70 -10.15 4.13 -18.53
CA GLN A 70 -11.40 4.76 -18.95
C GLN A 70 -12.26 5.25 -17.78
N GLY A 71 -11.88 4.95 -16.54
CA GLY A 71 -12.65 5.26 -15.33
C GLY A 71 -13.99 4.53 -15.26
N GLN A 72 -14.65 4.66 -14.11
CA GLN A 72 -15.94 4.02 -13.84
C GLN A 72 -17.07 5.04 -13.83
N ALA A 73 -18.19 4.71 -14.49
CA ALA A 73 -19.37 5.57 -14.54
C ALA A 73 -20.08 5.64 -13.18
N LEU A 74 -20.47 6.85 -12.80
CA LEU A 74 -21.28 7.15 -11.62
C LEU A 74 -22.68 7.57 -12.07
N ASN A 75 -23.70 6.82 -11.64
CA ASN A 75 -25.08 7.07 -12.00
C ASN A 75 -25.87 7.51 -10.76
N PHE A 76 -25.90 8.81 -10.50
CA PHE A 76 -26.71 9.39 -9.44
C PHE A 76 -28.17 9.46 -9.88
N THR A 77 -29.07 8.91 -9.07
CA THR A 77 -30.52 8.83 -9.31
C THR A 77 -31.36 9.34 -8.14
N GLY A 78 -30.72 9.73 -7.02
CA GLY A 78 -31.37 10.22 -5.81
C GLY A 78 -32.01 9.11 -4.95
N PRO A 79 -32.53 9.46 -3.75
CA PRO A 79 -32.57 10.79 -3.12
C PRO A 79 -31.21 11.25 -2.56
N TYR A 80 -31.02 12.56 -2.43
CA TYR A 80 -29.76 13.16 -1.95
C TYR A 80 -29.77 13.46 -0.43
N PRO A 81 -28.63 13.37 0.27
CA PRO A 81 -27.31 13.00 -0.25
C PRO A 81 -27.27 11.53 -0.71
N GLN A 82 -26.63 11.28 -1.86
CA GLN A 82 -26.46 9.95 -2.43
C GLN A 82 -24.98 9.60 -2.50
N THR A 83 -24.61 8.48 -1.91
CA THR A 83 -23.26 7.92 -1.96
C THR A 83 -23.22 6.72 -2.89
N LEU A 84 -22.25 6.71 -3.80
CA LEU A 84 -21.94 5.57 -4.66
C LEU A 84 -20.56 5.04 -4.31
N SER A 85 -20.43 3.72 -4.15
CA SER A 85 -19.16 3.06 -3.89
C SER A 85 -18.73 2.25 -5.09
N VAL A 86 -17.45 2.35 -5.43
CA VAL A 86 -16.80 1.55 -6.47
C VAL A 86 -15.50 0.97 -5.93
N ALA A 87 -15.10 -0.17 -6.48
CA ALA A 87 -13.84 -0.80 -6.12
C ALA A 87 -13.12 -1.26 -7.38
N GLY A 88 -11.79 -1.22 -7.34
CA GLY A 88 -10.94 -1.64 -8.44
C GLY A 88 -9.63 -2.21 -7.96
N ASP A 89 -9.17 -3.26 -8.62
CA ASP A 89 -7.94 -3.95 -8.26
C ASP A 89 -6.74 -3.34 -9.01
N TYR A 90 -5.57 -3.41 -8.39
CA TYR A 90 -4.31 -3.04 -9.01
C TYR A 90 -3.23 -4.06 -8.72
N THR A 91 -2.23 -4.08 -9.59
CA THR A 91 -1.01 -4.85 -9.44
C THR A 91 0.15 -3.93 -9.79
N LEU A 92 1.22 -4.02 -9.02
CA LEU A 92 2.45 -3.28 -9.21
C LEU A 92 3.62 -4.27 -9.18
N ASP A 93 4.72 -3.90 -9.83
CA ASP A 93 5.99 -4.60 -9.70
C ASP A 93 6.85 -3.87 -8.64
N PRO A 94 7.01 -4.43 -7.42
CA PRO A 94 7.80 -3.78 -6.37
C PRO A 94 9.29 -3.70 -6.70
N SER A 95 9.78 -4.46 -7.70
CA SER A 95 11.17 -4.37 -8.16
C SER A 95 11.42 -3.15 -9.04
N GLN A 96 10.35 -2.57 -9.59
CA GLN A 96 10.40 -1.40 -10.46
C GLN A 96 9.88 -0.14 -9.76
N HIS A 97 8.92 -0.31 -8.85
CA HIS A 97 8.21 0.80 -8.22
C HIS A 97 8.48 0.85 -6.72
N GLN A 98 9.05 1.96 -6.26
CA GLN A 98 9.36 2.16 -4.85
C GLN A 98 8.10 2.60 -4.11
N PHE A 99 7.65 1.80 -3.14
CA PHE A 99 6.39 2.05 -2.43
C PHE A 99 6.32 3.43 -1.77
N ASP A 100 7.42 3.88 -1.14
CA ASP A 100 7.49 5.18 -0.46
C ASP A 100 7.34 6.38 -1.41
N ASN A 101 7.43 6.14 -2.72
CA ASN A 101 7.22 7.16 -3.75
C ASN A 101 5.83 7.07 -4.38
N LEU A 102 4.98 6.14 -3.95
CA LEU A 102 3.65 5.94 -4.52
C LEU A 102 2.62 6.82 -3.82
N ASN A 103 1.76 7.41 -4.64
CA ASN A 103 0.62 8.22 -4.23
C ASN A 103 -0.64 7.75 -4.97
N VAL A 104 -1.80 8.10 -4.43
CA VAL A 104 -3.10 7.84 -5.04
C VAL A 104 -3.74 9.16 -5.38
N THR A 105 -4.11 9.33 -6.64
CA THR A 105 -4.89 10.47 -7.12
C THR A 105 -6.24 9.97 -7.60
N THR A 106 -7.31 10.46 -6.99
CA THR A 106 -8.69 10.12 -7.37
C THR A 106 -9.41 11.37 -7.82
N PHE A 107 -10.17 11.30 -8.90
CA PHE A 107 -10.92 12.46 -9.37
C PHE A 107 -12.22 12.05 -10.05
N VAL A 108 -13.20 12.94 -9.94
CA VAL A 108 -14.52 12.78 -10.54
C VAL A 108 -14.70 13.86 -11.60
N GLN A 109 -15.06 13.48 -12.82
CA GLN A 109 -15.10 14.38 -13.96
C GLN A 109 -16.31 14.10 -14.85
N TYR A 110 -16.87 15.15 -15.47
CA TYR A 110 -17.74 14.96 -16.62
C TYR A 110 -16.95 14.38 -17.81
N THR A 111 -17.49 13.38 -18.49
CA THR A 111 -16.82 12.74 -19.64
C THR A 111 -17.09 13.45 -20.97
N SER A 112 -18.16 14.25 -21.02
CA SER A 112 -18.60 15.02 -22.18
C SER A 112 -18.91 16.46 -21.78
N GLY A 113 -19.18 17.32 -22.77
CA GLY A 113 -19.50 18.72 -22.49
C GLY A 113 -18.28 19.48 -21.98
N THR A 114 -18.39 20.07 -20.78
CA THR A 114 -17.33 20.89 -20.18
C THR A 114 -16.07 20.10 -19.85
N ARG A 115 -16.21 18.78 -19.62
CA ARG A 115 -15.15 17.92 -19.09
C ARG A 115 -14.52 18.48 -17.81
N GLU A 116 -15.32 19.16 -17.02
CA GLU A 116 -14.89 19.75 -15.76
C GLU A 116 -14.63 18.64 -14.72
N CYS A 117 -13.54 18.80 -13.96
CA CYS A 117 -13.26 18.00 -12.78
C CYS A 117 -14.11 18.55 -11.62
N LEU A 118 -15.04 17.74 -11.13
CA LEU A 118 -16.02 18.10 -10.11
C LEU A 118 -15.41 18.09 -8.72
N ASN A 119 -14.52 17.14 -8.45
CA ASN A 119 -13.70 17.08 -7.26
C ASN A 119 -12.50 16.16 -7.52
N ALA A 120 -11.44 16.34 -6.74
CA ALA A 120 -10.26 15.49 -6.73
C ALA A 120 -9.74 15.33 -5.31
N ASP A 121 -9.17 14.16 -5.05
CA ASP A 121 -8.50 13.79 -3.82
C ASP A 121 -7.10 13.27 -4.14
N HIS A 122 -6.18 13.50 -3.20
CA HIS A 122 -4.80 13.07 -3.31
C HIS A 122 -4.28 12.66 -1.93
N MET A 123 -3.68 11.47 -1.86
CA MET A 123 -3.08 10.94 -0.66
C MET A 123 -1.82 10.16 -1.00
N ASP A 124 -0.88 10.08 -0.07
CA ASP A 124 0.20 9.10 -0.12
C ASP A 124 -0.40 7.69 -0.14
N MET A 125 0.23 6.75 -0.83
CA MET A 125 -0.26 5.37 -0.86
C MET A 125 -0.17 4.78 0.55
N PRO A 126 -1.30 4.48 1.21
CA PRO A 126 -1.26 4.07 2.59
C PRO A 126 -0.76 2.62 2.65
N ASP A 127 0.26 2.37 3.48
CA ASP A 127 0.66 1.01 3.83
C ASP A 127 -0.46 0.37 4.67
N THR A 128 -1.42 -0.24 3.97
CA THR A 128 -2.56 -0.92 4.58
C THR A 128 -2.26 -2.38 4.87
N ALA A 129 -1.01 -2.83 4.59
CA ALA A 129 -0.51 -4.08 5.12
C ALA A 129 -0.41 -3.94 6.64
N THR A 130 -1.48 -4.33 7.34
CA THR A 130 -1.50 -4.53 8.79
C THR A 130 -0.49 -5.57 9.30
N GLY A 131 0.39 -6.08 8.42
CA GLY A 131 1.31 -7.18 8.67
C GLY A 131 0.61 -8.54 8.83
N VAL A 132 -0.71 -8.62 8.57
CA VAL A 132 -1.50 -9.85 8.57
C VAL A 132 -1.56 -10.38 7.14
N TYR A 133 -0.60 -11.23 6.79
CA TYR A 133 -0.57 -11.92 5.51
C TYR A 133 -1.35 -13.23 5.61
N GLY A 134 -2.18 -13.52 4.60
CA GLY A 134 -2.50 -14.91 4.25
C GLY A 134 -1.27 -15.52 3.58
N ASP A 135 -1.07 -16.83 3.75
CA ASP A 135 0.02 -17.57 3.12
C ASP A 135 -0.10 -17.52 1.58
N GLU A 136 0.37 -16.45 0.95
CA GLU A 136 0.49 -16.35 -0.50
C GLU A 136 1.95 -16.56 -0.91
N GLU A 137 2.19 -17.73 -1.50
CA GLU A 137 3.42 -18.07 -2.22
C GLU A 137 3.61 -17.07 -3.38
N GLY A 138 4.56 -16.13 -3.29
CA GLY A 138 4.77 -15.24 -4.44
C GLY A 138 5.89 -14.21 -4.41
N TYR A 139 6.45 -13.84 -3.26
CA TYR A 139 7.52 -12.83 -3.22
C TYR A 139 8.64 -13.24 -2.27
N SER A 140 9.83 -13.49 -2.82
CA SER A 140 11.05 -13.69 -2.04
C SER A 140 11.83 -12.38 -2.04
N PRO A 141 11.64 -11.47 -1.08
CA PRO A 141 12.57 -10.37 -0.90
C PRO A 141 13.97 -10.94 -0.65
N VAL A 142 15.03 -10.24 -1.10
CA VAL A 142 16.43 -10.68 -0.87
C VAL A 142 16.71 -10.81 0.63
N THR A 143 16.01 -9.99 1.44
CA THR A 143 15.92 -10.09 2.89
C THR A 143 14.49 -10.45 3.31
N LEU A 144 14.29 -11.65 3.86
CA LEU A 144 13.01 -12.16 4.33
C LEU A 144 12.91 -12.06 5.85
N LEU A 145 11.73 -11.72 6.36
CA LEU A 145 11.38 -11.84 7.78
C LEU A 145 9.99 -12.46 7.89
N THR A 146 9.88 -13.60 8.56
CA THR A 146 8.61 -14.25 8.90
C THR A 146 8.51 -14.40 10.42
N ALA A 147 7.29 -14.27 10.93
CA ALA A 147 7.01 -14.44 12.35
C ALA A 147 5.63 -15.09 12.49
N GLY A 148 5.57 -16.24 13.16
CA GLY A 148 4.32 -16.99 13.33
C GLY A 148 4.41 -18.02 14.46
N PRO A 149 3.29 -18.54 14.97
CA PRO A 149 1.92 -18.23 14.57
C PRO A 149 1.52 -16.78 14.89
N ASN A 150 0.57 -16.23 14.15
CA ASN A 150 0.00 -14.92 14.41
C ASN A 150 -1.52 -14.93 14.08
N PRO A 151 -2.43 -14.78 15.07
CA PRO A 151 -2.15 -14.56 16.48
C PRO A 151 -1.48 -15.77 17.17
N SER A 152 -0.71 -15.50 18.23
CA SER A 152 0.02 -16.49 19.03
C SER A 152 -0.49 -16.54 20.47
N ASN A 153 -0.29 -17.67 21.16
CA ASN A 153 -0.47 -17.79 22.62
C ASN A 153 0.79 -17.37 23.43
N GLY A 154 1.73 -16.69 22.77
CA GLY A 154 3.01 -16.26 23.33
C GLY A 154 4.20 -17.06 22.81
N ALA A 155 3.99 -18.24 22.21
CA ALA A 155 5.04 -18.97 21.50
C ALA A 155 5.12 -18.50 20.05
N VAL A 156 6.25 -17.94 19.63
CA VAL A 156 6.44 -17.44 18.25
C VAL A 156 7.76 -17.95 17.69
N THR A 157 7.72 -18.43 16.46
CA THR A 157 8.88 -18.70 15.62
C THR A 157 9.13 -17.50 14.73
N ILE A 158 10.34 -16.95 14.79
CA ILE A 158 10.78 -15.86 13.95
C ILE A 158 11.91 -16.39 13.06
N SER A 159 11.72 -16.30 11.74
CA SER A 159 12.71 -16.74 10.77
C SER A 159 13.10 -15.58 9.88
N CYS A 160 14.35 -15.55 9.44
CA CYS A 160 14.83 -14.54 8.50
C CYS A 160 15.68 -15.15 7.40
N GLY A 161 15.53 -14.61 6.19
CA GLY A 161 16.43 -14.87 5.06
C GLY A 161 17.28 -13.64 4.84
N LEU A 162 18.58 -13.82 4.61
CA LEU A 162 19.51 -12.73 4.30
C LEU A 162 20.24 -13.01 2.98
N PRO A 163 20.63 -11.96 2.23
CA PRO A 163 21.55 -12.10 1.11
C PRO A 163 22.91 -12.66 1.57
N ALA A 164 23.60 -13.38 0.69
CA ALA A 164 24.92 -13.93 1.00
C ALA A 164 25.93 -12.82 1.37
N GLY A 165 26.60 -12.98 2.51
CA GLY A 165 27.60 -12.01 3.00
C GLY A 165 27.02 -10.80 3.73
N VAL A 166 25.70 -10.71 3.89
CA VAL A 166 25.03 -9.66 4.68
C VAL A 166 24.73 -10.22 6.07
N ALA A 167 25.04 -9.43 7.11
CA ALA A 167 24.64 -9.74 8.47
C ALA A 167 23.41 -8.92 8.87
N GLY A 168 22.62 -9.40 9.81
CA GLY A 168 21.47 -8.66 10.33
C GLY A 168 21.26 -8.88 11.82
N THR A 169 20.43 -8.03 12.42
CA THR A 169 19.96 -8.16 13.79
C THR A 169 18.45 -8.09 13.80
N VAL A 170 17.82 -9.08 14.43
CA VAL A 170 16.38 -9.08 14.71
C VAL A 170 16.17 -8.53 16.12
N ARG A 171 15.22 -7.61 16.26
CA ARG A 171 14.76 -7.04 17.53
C ARG A 171 13.26 -7.16 17.62
N VAL A 172 12.77 -7.62 18.75
CA VAL A 172 11.34 -7.66 19.07
C VAL A 172 11.06 -6.54 20.06
N PHE A 173 10.06 -5.72 19.74
CA PHE A 173 9.63 -4.58 20.52
C PHE A 173 8.22 -4.82 21.05
N ASP A 174 7.94 -4.37 22.27
CA ASP A 174 6.56 -4.20 22.74
C ASP A 174 5.95 -2.89 22.21
N ILE A 175 4.67 -2.65 22.52
CA ILE A 175 3.94 -1.44 22.11
C ILE A 175 4.52 -0.14 22.68
N THR A 176 5.35 -0.22 23.73
CA THR A 176 6.02 0.94 24.32
C THR A 176 7.35 1.27 23.62
N GLY A 177 7.76 0.45 22.65
CA GLY A 177 9.02 0.58 21.93
C GLY A 177 10.21 0.01 22.69
N ARG A 178 9.99 -0.76 23.76
CA ARG A 178 11.06 -1.43 24.50
C ARG A 178 11.44 -2.74 23.80
N ILE A 179 12.75 -2.99 23.69
CA ILE A 179 13.27 -4.26 23.18
C ILE A 179 13.01 -5.36 24.22
N VAL A 180 12.19 -6.34 23.86
CA VAL A 180 11.89 -7.52 24.67
C VAL A 180 12.77 -8.71 24.31
N ASN A 181 13.23 -8.79 23.06
CA ASN A 181 14.20 -9.79 22.62
C ASN A 181 15.08 -9.24 21.48
N SER A 182 16.32 -9.71 21.37
CA SER A 182 17.25 -9.33 20.32
C SER A 182 18.22 -10.47 20.03
N PHE A 183 18.40 -10.81 18.76
CA PHE A 183 19.29 -11.88 18.33
C PHE A 183 19.86 -11.60 16.93
N PRO A 184 21.03 -12.17 16.57
CA PRO A 184 21.54 -12.08 15.21
C PRO A 184 20.56 -12.76 14.23
N ALA A 185 20.40 -12.16 13.06
CA ALA A 185 19.62 -12.74 11.98
C ALA A 185 20.34 -13.97 11.40
N GLY A 186 19.60 -15.07 11.21
CA GLY A 186 20.08 -16.37 10.75
C GLY A 186 18.95 -17.39 10.77
N ASP A 187 19.21 -18.54 11.40
CA ASP A 187 18.22 -19.62 11.54
C ASP A 187 16.95 -19.19 12.29
N ALA A 188 15.88 -19.97 12.12
CA ALA A 188 14.62 -19.77 12.83
C ALA A 188 14.84 -19.81 14.35
N VAL A 189 14.34 -18.77 15.05
CA VAL A 189 14.41 -18.65 16.50
C VAL A 189 13.01 -18.77 17.08
N GLU A 190 12.81 -19.76 17.95
CA GLU A 190 11.65 -19.81 18.82
C GLU A 190 11.83 -18.87 20.00
N THR A 191 10.85 -17.99 20.23
CA THR A 191 10.82 -17.03 21.34
C THR A 191 9.49 -17.09 22.07
N GLN A 192 9.53 -16.73 23.35
CA GLN A 192 8.36 -16.59 24.20
C GLN A 192 8.08 -15.12 24.50
N LEU A 193 6.88 -14.68 24.18
CA LEU A 193 6.34 -13.36 24.49
C LEU A 193 5.42 -13.49 25.71
N ALA A 194 5.74 -12.75 26.76
CA ALA A 194 5.19 -12.98 28.09
C ALA A 194 3.78 -12.43 28.30
N GLU A 195 3.39 -11.38 27.58
CA GLU A 195 2.15 -10.65 27.83
C GLU A 195 1.24 -10.66 26.60
N SER A 196 -0.07 -10.59 26.82
CA SER A 196 -1.02 -10.35 25.73
C SER A 196 -0.83 -8.94 25.21
N GLY A 197 -0.81 -8.78 23.90
CA GLY A 197 -0.57 -7.48 23.28
C GLY A 197 -0.02 -7.59 21.87
N VAL A 198 0.38 -6.44 21.34
CA VAL A 198 0.98 -6.32 20.01
C VAL A 198 2.48 -6.14 20.17
N TYR A 199 3.25 -6.89 19.39
CA TYR A 199 4.70 -6.84 19.33
C TYR A 199 5.16 -6.57 17.91
N PHE A 200 6.27 -5.84 17.76
CA PHE A 200 6.87 -5.53 16.47
C PHE A 200 8.22 -6.23 16.36
N VAL A 201 8.39 -7.08 15.35
CA VAL A 201 9.66 -7.69 14.99
C VAL A 201 10.31 -6.85 13.91
N HIS A 202 11.55 -6.46 14.10
CA HIS A 202 12.31 -5.62 13.20
C HIS A 202 13.65 -6.26 12.90
N LEU A 203 13.88 -6.56 11.63
CA LEU A 203 15.16 -6.96 11.09
C LEU A 203 15.87 -5.74 10.53
N SER A 204 17.11 -5.50 10.93
CA SER A 204 17.99 -4.49 10.35
C SER A 204 19.27 -5.17 9.86
N THR A 205 19.66 -4.88 8.62
CA THR A 205 20.84 -5.49 7.98
C THR A 205 22.02 -4.53 7.92
N THR A 206 23.23 -5.06 7.78
CA THR A 206 24.44 -4.26 7.51
C THR A 206 24.41 -3.58 6.14
N GLY A 207 23.53 -4.01 5.24
CA GLY A 207 23.30 -3.38 3.94
C GLY A 207 22.38 -2.16 4.00
N GLY A 208 21.85 -1.80 5.18
CA GLY A 208 20.94 -0.67 5.35
C GLY A 208 19.46 -1.02 5.17
N GLU A 209 19.15 -2.22 4.69
CA GLU A 209 17.77 -2.70 4.58
C GLU A 209 17.16 -2.96 5.97
N SER A 210 15.87 -2.67 6.09
CA SER A 210 15.09 -2.99 7.27
C SER A 210 13.73 -3.58 6.92
N VAL A 211 13.35 -4.68 7.60
CA VAL A 211 12.07 -5.36 7.39
C VAL A 211 11.34 -5.46 8.73
N ARG A 212 10.02 -5.26 8.75
CA ARG A 212 9.22 -5.31 9.97
C ARG A 212 8.06 -6.30 9.85
N ARG A 213 7.68 -6.90 10.97
CA ARG A 213 6.49 -7.75 11.13
C ARG A 213 5.80 -7.42 12.44
N GLN A 214 4.50 -7.61 12.48
CA GLN A 214 3.69 -7.47 13.68
C GLN A 214 3.25 -8.85 14.17
N ILE A 215 3.24 -9.07 15.48
CA ILE A 215 2.70 -10.26 16.12
C ILE A 215 1.66 -9.83 17.15
N THR A 216 0.48 -10.44 17.10
CA THR A 216 -0.54 -10.30 18.13
C THR A 216 -0.48 -11.53 19.05
N VAL A 217 -0.29 -11.29 20.34
CA VAL A 217 -0.29 -12.33 21.38
C VAL A 217 -1.61 -12.28 22.14
N ILE A 218 -2.29 -13.42 22.20
CA ILE A 218 -3.55 -13.62 22.92
C ILE A 218 -3.36 -14.82 23.86
N ARG A 219 -3.21 -14.54 25.16
CA ARG A 219 -3.19 -15.54 26.22
C ARG A 219 -4.51 -15.61 26.96
#